data_AF-A0A6J5XH76-F1
#
_entry.id   AF-A0A6J5XH76-F1
#
_cell.length_a   1.000
_cell.length_b   1.000
_cell.length_c   1.000
_cell.angle_alpha   90.00
_cell.angle_beta   90.00
_cell.angle_gamma   90.00
#
_symmetry.space_group_name_H-M   'P 1'
#
loop_
_entity.id
_entity.type
_entity.pdbx_description
1 polymer ?
#
loop_
_entity_poly.entity_id
_entity_poly.type
_entity_poly.pdbx_seq_one_letter_code
_entity_poly.pdbx_strand_id
1 'polypeptide(L)'
;MAAIEVGYHHFDTAAFYQSEQAIGRAVVQALDLIKSHDEIFITSKLWCTDASQSYSPCPQHHTQVSTKKLGLKYVSAFSPLGVYGASSSASNTGIDYYTIIEDLAAAKGKTLPQIHHPARSFNKERMKQNLEIFDWELGEYEMNKINQIHQRRLYAGDFVYEVGPYKSLHQLWDGDP
;
A
#
# COMPACT_ATOMS: atom_id res chain seq x y z
N MET A 1 15.91 3.51 -7.78
CA MET A 1 17.17 3.05 -7.19
C MET A 1 17.24 3.29 -5.69
N ALA A 2 17.04 4.52 -5.21
CA ALA A 2 17.16 4.86 -3.78
C ALA A 2 16.52 3.89 -2.77
N ALA A 3 15.33 3.33 -3.04
CA ALA A 3 14.71 2.35 -2.16
C ALA A 3 15.52 1.04 -2.01
N ILE A 4 16.00 0.48 -3.13
CA ILE A 4 16.81 -0.75 -3.12
C ILE A 4 18.16 -0.48 -2.42
N GLU A 5 18.78 0.67 -2.69
CA GLU A 5 20.04 1.08 -2.07
C GLU A 5 19.96 1.21 -0.54
N VAL A 6 18.79 1.58 0.00
CA VAL A 6 18.61 1.68 1.46
C VAL A 6 18.12 0.36 2.08
N GLY A 7 17.88 -0.69 1.28
CA GLY A 7 17.52 -2.02 1.76
C GLY A 7 16.05 -2.42 1.60
N TYR A 8 15.25 -1.75 0.76
CA TYR A 8 13.91 -2.25 0.44
C TYR A 8 14.00 -3.41 -0.55
N HIS A 9 13.39 -4.52 -0.14
CA HIS A 9 13.22 -5.72 -0.95
C HIS A 9 11.76 -5.96 -1.35
N HIS A 10 10.81 -5.20 -0.80
CA HIS A 10 9.39 -5.35 -1.09
C HIS A 10 8.82 -4.06 -1.72
N PHE A 11 8.23 -4.20 -2.90
CA PHE A 11 7.56 -3.13 -3.63
C PHE A 11 6.08 -3.43 -3.86
N ASP A 12 5.23 -2.51 -3.44
CA ASP A 12 3.81 -2.52 -3.73
C ASP A 12 3.48 -1.55 -4.88
N THR A 13 2.85 -2.05 -5.93
CA THR A 13 2.42 -1.27 -7.10
C THR A 13 1.05 -1.72 -7.61
N ALA A 14 0.57 -1.10 -8.68
CA ALA A 14 -0.63 -1.47 -9.42
C ALA A 14 -0.51 -0.90 -10.83
N ALA A 15 -1.16 -1.53 -11.82
CA ALA A 15 -1.24 -0.99 -13.17
C ALA A 15 -1.81 0.44 -13.18
N PHE A 16 -2.82 0.69 -12.34
CA PHE A 16 -3.45 2.00 -12.17
C PHE A 16 -2.48 3.08 -11.65
N TYR A 17 -1.45 2.71 -10.86
CA TYR A 17 -0.48 3.66 -10.32
C TYR A 17 0.53 4.14 -11.36
N GLN A 18 0.62 3.46 -12.52
CA GLN A 18 1.53 3.76 -13.61
C GLN A 18 3.03 3.75 -13.19
N SER A 19 3.38 3.09 -12.08
CA SER A 19 4.75 3.03 -11.57
C SER A 19 5.51 1.75 -11.94
N GLU A 20 4.82 0.73 -12.46
CA GLU A 20 5.38 -0.60 -12.75
C GLU A 20 6.65 -0.53 -13.63
N GLN A 21 6.62 0.24 -14.72
CA GLN A 21 7.77 0.33 -15.62
C GLN A 21 8.98 1.00 -14.97
N ALA A 22 8.75 1.98 -14.10
CA ALA A 22 9.83 2.65 -13.37
C ALA A 22 10.45 1.71 -12.33
N ILE A 23 9.63 0.91 -11.64
CA ILE A 23 10.09 -0.13 -10.71
C ILE A 23 10.89 -1.19 -11.45
N GLY A 24 10.40 -1.69 -12.58
CA GLY A 24 11.10 -2.68 -13.40
C GLY A 24 12.50 -2.23 -13.81
N ARG A 25 12.62 -0.99 -14.32
CA ARG A 25 13.93 -0.40 -14.65
C ARG A 25 14.85 -0.30 -13.43
N ALA A 26 14.31 0.06 -12.26
CA ALA A 26 15.10 0.13 -11.03
C ALA A 26 15.60 -1.25 -10.59
N VAL A 27 14.80 -2.30 -10.71
CA VAL A 27 15.25 -3.67 -10.37
C VAL A 27 16.37 -4.12 -11.31
N VAL A 28 16.24 -3.88 -12.62
CA VAL A 28 17.31 -4.20 -13.59
C VAL A 28 18.60 -3.43 -13.31
N GLN A 29 18.50 -2.15 -12.95
CA GLN A 29 19.68 -1.35 -12.58
C GLN A 29 20.30 -1.78 -11.25
N ALA A 30 19.57 -2.48 -10.40
CA ALA A 30 20.03 -2.92 -9.09
C ALA A 30 20.62 -4.32 -9.08
N LEU A 31 20.81 -4.97 -10.23
CA LEU A 31 21.34 -6.35 -10.31
C LEU A 31 22.73 -6.52 -9.68
N ASP A 32 23.51 -5.44 -9.54
CA ASP A 32 24.79 -5.47 -8.82
C ASP A 32 24.64 -5.32 -7.29
N LEU A 33 23.45 -4.90 -6.83
CA LEU A 33 23.11 -4.69 -5.42
C LEU A 33 22.27 -5.83 -4.83
N ILE A 34 21.58 -6.60 -5.68
CA ILE A 34 20.78 -7.77 -5.31
C ILE A 34 21.38 -9.02 -5.94
N LYS A 35 21.46 -10.13 -5.20
CA LYS A 35 22.12 -11.35 -5.71
C LYS A 35 21.27 -12.06 -6.76
N SER A 36 19.95 -11.88 -6.70
CA SER A 36 19.01 -12.49 -7.64
C SER A 36 17.68 -11.73 -7.65
N HIS A 37 16.87 -11.96 -8.68
CA HIS A 37 15.49 -11.46 -8.73
C HIS A 37 14.63 -11.98 -7.57
N ASP A 38 14.99 -13.11 -6.96
CA ASP A 38 14.23 -13.73 -5.85
C ASP A 38 14.38 -12.96 -4.53
N GLU A 39 15.37 -12.06 -4.43
CA GLU A 39 15.50 -11.13 -3.31
C GLU A 39 14.51 -9.96 -3.41
N ILE A 40 13.77 -9.81 -4.51
CA ILE A 40 12.79 -8.74 -4.69
C ILE A 40 11.37 -9.31 -4.73
N PHE A 41 10.56 -8.87 -3.78
CA PHE A 41 9.14 -9.15 -3.73
C PHE A 41 8.36 -8.00 -4.36
N ILE A 42 7.59 -8.27 -5.42
CA ILE A 42 6.72 -7.27 -6.06
C ILE A 42 5.26 -7.70 -6.00
N THR A 43 4.43 -6.85 -5.40
CA THR A 43 2.97 -6.95 -5.47
C THR A 43 2.47 -6.00 -6.56
N SER A 44 1.67 -6.51 -7.51
CA SER A 44 0.86 -5.67 -8.41
C SER A 44 -0.63 -5.92 -8.23
N LYS A 45 -1.49 -5.09 -8.82
CA LYS A 45 -2.94 -5.17 -8.61
C LYS A 45 -3.74 -5.08 -9.91
N LEU A 46 -4.82 -5.88 -9.98
CA LEU A 46 -5.83 -5.83 -11.03
C LEU A 46 -6.72 -4.61 -10.80
N TRP A 47 -6.88 -3.76 -11.80
CA TRP A 47 -7.84 -2.68 -11.68
C TRP A 47 -9.26 -3.20 -11.93
N CYS A 48 -10.25 -2.59 -11.28
CA CYS A 48 -11.65 -3.04 -11.35
C CYS A 48 -12.23 -3.15 -12.77
N THR A 49 -11.82 -2.30 -13.72
CA THR A 49 -12.26 -2.40 -15.12
C THR A 49 -11.75 -3.65 -15.82
N ASP A 50 -10.64 -4.19 -15.34
CA ASP A 50 -9.95 -5.35 -15.90
C ASP A 50 -10.34 -6.65 -15.16
N ALA A 51 -11.24 -6.56 -14.17
CA ALA A 51 -11.71 -7.69 -13.36
C ALA A 51 -12.87 -8.47 -14.01
N SER A 52 -13.46 -7.94 -15.08
CA SER A 52 -14.55 -8.60 -15.80
C SER A 52 -14.03 -9.75 -16.66
N GLN A 53 -14.59 -10.96 -16.49
CA GLN A 53 -14.33 -12.09 -17.40
C GLN A 53 -14.90 -11.85 -18.81
N SER A 54 -15.89 -10.96 -18.92
CA SER A 54 -16.61 -10.67 -20.16
C SER A 54 -15.89 -9.62 -21.03
N TYR A 55 -14.93 -8.89 -20.46
CA TYR A 55 -14.15 -7.88 -21.16
C TYR A 55 -12.72 -8.40 -21.39
N SER A 56 -12.29 -8.38 -22.65
CA SER A 56 -10.88 -8.58 -22.97
C SER A 56 -10.14 -7.29 -22.64
N PRO A 57 -9.14 -7.31 -21.75
CA PRO A 57 -8.33 -8.48 -21.41
C PRO A 57 -8.66 -9.15 -20.06
N CYS A 58 -8.86 -10.46 -20.11
CA CYS A 58 -9.00 -11.38 -18.97
C CYS A 58 -7.85 -11.21 -17.95
N PRO A 59 -8.01 -11.52 -16.63
CA PRO A 59 -6.98 -11.28 -15.61
C PRO A 59 -5.57 -11.84 -15.92
N GLN A 60 -5.49 -12.95 -16.67
CA GLN A 60 -4.24 -13.53 -17.16
C GLN A 60 -3.49 -12.61 -18.13
N HIS A 61 -4.20 -11.82 -18.93
CA HIS A 61 -3.57 -10.83 -19.81
C HIS A 61 -3.06 -9.64 -19.00
N HIS A 62 -3.75 -9.25 -17.93
CA HIS A 62 -3.28 -8.17 -17.06
C HIS A 62 -1.97 -8.53 -16.35
N THR A 63 -1.88 -9.74 -15.78
CA THR A 63 -0.63 -10.20 -15.16
C THR A 63 0.51 -10.24 -16.18
N GLN A 64 0.25 -10.64 -17.43
CA GLN A 64 1.24 -10.60 -18.52
C GLN A 64 1.68 -9.16 -18.89
N VAL A 65 0.75 -8.20 -18.90
CA VAL A 65 1.07 -6.79 -19.17
C VAL A 65 1.92 -6.21 -18.04
N SER A 66 1.55 -6.48 -16.78
CA SER A 66 2.32 -6.05 -15.60
C SER A 66 3.72 -6.65 -15.58
N THR A 67 3.87 -7.97 -15.79
CA THR A 67 5.19 -8.62 -15.83
C THR A 67 6.05 -8.09 -16.96
N LYS A 68 5.47 -7.84 -18.14
CA LYS A 68 6.17 -7.20 -19.27
C LYS A 68 6.64 -5.78 -18.93
N LYS A 69 5.80 -4.96 -18.28
CA LYS A 69 6.18 -3.61 -17.85
C LYS A 69 7.28 -3.63 -16.79
N LEU A 70 7.20 -4.57 -15.84
CA LEU A 70 8.20 -4.78 -14.81
C LEU A 70 9.50 -5.39 -15.35
N GLY A 71 9.48 -6.00 -16.54
CA GLY A 71 10.61 -6.75 -17.07
C GLY A 71 10.91 -8.02 -16.26
N LEU A 72 9.89 -8.60 -15.61
CA LEU A 72 10.01 -9.78 -14.76
C LEU A 72 9.28 -10.98 -15.37
N LYS A 73 9.66 -12.19 -14.97
CA LYS A 73 8.97 -13.42 -15.38
C LYS A 73 7.62 -13.59 -14.67
N TYR A 74 7.52 -13.11 -13.44
CA TYR A 74 6.32 -13.18 -12.60
C TYR A 74 6.26 -11.98 -11.65
N VAL A 75 5.08 -11.71 -11.11
CA VAL A 75 4.89 -10.90 -9.90
C VAL A 75 4.80 -11.85 -8.71
N SER A 76 5.33 -11.43 -7.55
CA SER A 76 5.35 -12.26 -6.33
C SER A 76 3.96 -12.37 -5.69
N ALA A 77 3.15 -11.31 -5.81
CA ALA A 77 1.76 -11.31 -5.37
C ALA A 77 0.86 -10.48 -6.29
N PHE A 78 -0.42 -10.82 -6.29
CA PHE A 78 -1.44 -10.14 -7.08
C PHE A 78 -2.74 -10.00 -6.30
N SER A 79 -3.36 -8.81 -6.32
CA SER A 79 -4.65 -8.57 -5.66
C SER A 79 -5.57 -7.67 -6.49
N PRO A 80 -6.90 -7.74 -6.33
CA PRO A 80 -7.81 -6.76 -6.91
C PRO A 80 -7.63 -5.39 -6.23
N LEU A 81 -7.75 -4.30 -7.00
CA LEU A 81 -7.70 -2.94 -6.51
C LEU A 81 -8.94 -2.14 -6.95
N GLY A 82 -9.57 -1.55 -5.95
CA GLY A 82 -10.53 -0.46 -6.10
C GLY A 82 -11.83 -0.87 -6.78
N VAL A 83 -12.59 0.17 -7.11
CA VAL A 83 -13.89 0.13 -7.77
C VAL A 83 -14.00 1.40 -8.61
N TYR A 84 -14.72 1.31 -9.72
CA TYR A 84 -14.79 2.37 -10.70
C TYR A 84 -15.39 3.64 -10.08
N GLY A 85 -14.72 4.80 -10.24
CA GLY A 85 -15.16 6.08 -9.68
C GLY A 85 -14.65 6.40 -8.26
N ALA A 86 -13.85 5.53 -7.63
CA ALA A 86 -13.23 5.83 -6.34
C ALA A 86 -12.25 7.02 -6.43
N SER A 87 -12.43 8.02 -5.57
CA SER A 87 -11.44 9.09 -5.37
C SER A 87 -10.25 8.57 -4.55
N SER A 88 -9.04 9.08 -4.82
CA SER A 88 -7.83 8.71 -4.08
C SER A 88 -7.68 9.43 -2.73
N SER A 89 -8.70 10.16 -2.29
CA SER A 89 -8.66 10.97 -1.07
C SER A 89 -9.29 10.22 0.09
N ALA A 90 -8.46 9.49 0.84
CA ALA A 90 -8.75 9.20 2.24
C ALA A 90 -8.89 10.54 2.99
N SER A 91 -10.02 10.74 3.67
CA SER A 91 -10.21 11.88 4.55
C SER A 91 -9.31 11.77 5.79
N ASN A 92 -8.87 12.91 6.33
CA ASN A 92 -7.89 13.02 7.40
C ASN A 92 -8.18 12.10 8.60
N THR A 93 -7.14 11.42 9.09
CA THR A 93 -7.16 10.73 10.39
C THR A 93 -7.61 11.69 11.50
N GLY A 94 -8.38 11.22 12.47
CA GLY A 94 -8.97 12.05 13.54
C GLY A 94 -7.94 12.77 14.42
N ILE A 95 -8.37 13.80 15.15
CA ILE A 95 -7.52 14.57 16.09
C ILE A 95 -6.90 13.63 17.15
N ASP A 96 -7.70 12.71 17.69
CA ASP A 96 -7.29 11.72 18.68
C ASP A 96 -6.17 10.80 18.17
N TYR A 97 -6.29 10.32 16.93
CA TYR A 97 -5.24 9.56 16.26
C TYR A 97 -3.93 10.36 16.19
N TYR A 98 -3.99 11.60 15.69
CA TYR A 98 -2.78 12.41 15.55
C TYR A 98 -2.13 12.66 16.92
N THR A 99 -2.91 13.05 17.93
CA THR A 99 -2.36 13.31 19.27
C THR A 99 -1.71 12.08 19.89
N ILE A 100 -2.36 10.91 19.82
CA ILE A 100 -1.83 9.69 20.45
C ILE A 100 -0.55 9.23 19.74
N ILE A 101 -0.55 9.22 18.40
CA ILE A 101 0.60 8.73 17.64
C ILE A 101 1.78 9.72 17.74
N GLU A 102 1.55 11.03 17.78
CA GLU A 102 2.59 12.04 18.00
C GLU A 102 3.22 11.92 19.40
N ASP A 103 2.40 11.78 20.44
CA ASP A 103 2.88 11.62 21.81
C ASP A 103 3.74 10.36 21.96
N LEU A 104 3.29 9.24 21.37
CA LEU A 104 4.04 7.98 21.38
C LEU A 104 5.34 8.07 20.58
N ALA A 105 5.31 8.72 19.41
CA ALA A 105 6.50 8.97 18.60
C ALA A 105 7.54 9.78 19.39
N ALA A 106 7.12 10.87 20.02
CA ALA A 106 7.99 11.70 20.85
C ALA A 106 8.57 10.92 22.04
N ALA A 107 7.74 10.15 22.76
CA ALA A 107 8.16 9.37 23.91
C ALA A 107 9.19 8.28 23.57
N LYS A 108 9.08 7.66 22.38
CA LYS A 108 10.03 6.64 21.90
C LYS A 108 11.25 7.20 21.18
N GLY A 109 11.28 8.52 20.92
CA GLY A 109 12.29 9.12 20.03
C GLY A 109 12.19 8.57 18.61
N LYS A 110 10.98 8.30 18.13
CA LYS A 110 10.66 7.76 16.81
C LYS A 110 9.84 8.76 16.00
N THR A 111 9.68 8.47 14.72
CA THR A 111 8.85 9.25 13.80
C THR A 111 7.43 8.68 13.75
N LEU A 112 6.46 9.52 13.34
CA LEU A 112 5.06 9.11 13.11
C LEU A 112 4.93 7.82 12.25
N PRO A 113 5.62 7.68 11.08
CA PRO A 113 5.55 6.45 10.29
C PRO A 113 6.13 5.21 10.97
N GLN A 114 7.08 5.37 11.88
CA GLN A 114 7.67 4.25 12.62
C GLN A 114 6.72 3.70 13.70
N ILE A 115 5.79 4.51 14.22
CA ILE A 115 4.80 4.08 15.22
C ILE A 115 3.57 3.43 14.56
N HIS A 116 3.06 4.01 13.46
CA HIS A 116 1.82 3.54 12.82
C HIS A 116 2.09 2.62 11.63
N HIS A 117 2.68 3.15 10.57
CA HIS A 117 3.01 2.40 9.38
C HIS A 117 4.00 3.16 8.49
N PRO A 118 5.08 2.51 8.00
CA PRO A 118 5.98 3.11 7.04
C PRO A 118 5.24 3.56 5.77
N ALA A 119 5.10 4.87 5.58
CA ALA A 119 4.38 5.42 4.45
C ALA A 119 5.25 5.43 3.17
N ARG A 120 4.60 5.35 2.00
CA ARG A 120 5.23 5.58 0.70
C ARG A 120 6.07 6.87 0.72
N SER A 121 7.31 6.78 0.24
CA SER A 121 8.24 7.91 0.18
C SER A 121 9.04 7.92 -1.12
N PHE A 122 9.36 9.12 -1.61
CA PHE A 122 10.38 9.34 -2.65
C PHE A 122 11.63 10.03 -2.09
N ASN A 123 11.61 10.43 -0.81
CA ASN A 123 12.75 11.01 -0.12
C ASN A 123 13.58 9.88 0.51
N LYS A 124 14.88 9.83 0.16
CA LYS A 124 15.81 8.75 0.55
C LYS A 124 15.99 8.65 2.07
N GLU A 125 16.11 9.77 2.76
CA GLU A 125 16.29 9.76 4.22
C GLU A 125 15.04 9.27 4.94
N ARG A 126 13.86 9.70 4.49
CA ARG A 126 12.60 9.14 4.99
C ARG A 126 12.48 7.64 4.73
N MET A 127 12.91 7.15 3.56
CA MET A 127 12.90 5.71 3.28
C MET A 127 13.80 4.95 4.25
N LYS A 128 14.99 5.50 4.56
CA LYS A 128 15.92 4.90 5.51
C LYS A 128 15.34 4.87 6.92
N GLN A 129 14.83 5.99 7.42
CA GLN A 129 14.15 6.08 8.72
C GLN A 129 12.98 5.08 8.83
N ASN A 130 12.17 4.95 7.78
CA ASN A 130 11.06 4.02 7.72
C ASN A 130 11.46 2.53 7.91
N LEU A 131 12.71 2.15 7.63
CA LEU A 131 13.21 0.78 7.84
C LEU A 131 13.71 0.54 9.27
N GLU A 132 13.93 1.59 10.07
CA GLU A 132 14.42 1.49 11.45
C GLU A 132 13.29 1.10 12.43
N ILE A 133 12.54 0.04 12.10
CA ILE A 133 11.39 -0.48 12.85
C ILE A 133 11.63 -1.84 13.50
N PHE A 134 12.71 -2.54 13.14
CA PHE A 134 12.91 -3.94 13.55
C PHE A 134 13.62 -4.11 14.90
N ASP A 135 14.43 -3.12 15.33
CA ASP A 135 15.28 -3.23 16.52
C ASP A 135 14.61 -2.69 17.80
N TRP A 136 13.28 -2.49 17.80
CA TRP A 136 12.53 -2.00 18.95
C TRP A 136 11.05 -2.41 18.83
N GLU A 137 10.31 -2.25 19.94
CA GLU A 137 8.90 -2.63 20.01
C GLU A 137 8.05 -1.62 20.80
N LEU A 138 6.74 -1.67 20.55
CA LEU A 138 5.73 -1.05 21.38
C LEU A 138 5.36 -2.00 22.52
N GLY A 139 5.40 -1.51 23.75
CA GLY A 139 5.00 -2.28 24.93
C GLY A 139 3.50 -2.21 25.15
N GLU A 140 3.05 -2.87 26.22
CA GLU A 140 1.63 -2.97 26.56
C GLU A 140 0.97 -1.60 26.78
N TYR A 141 1.70 -0.64 27.38
CA TYR A 141 1.21 0.71 27.61
C TYR A 141 0.91 1.44 26.29
N GLU A 142 1.85 1.39 25.33
CA GLU A 142 1.66 2.05 24.05
C GLU A 142 0.56 1.38 23.23
N MET A 143 0.52 0.04 23.23
CA MET A 143 -0.55 -0.72 22.57
C MET A 143 -1.93 -0.40 23.16
N ASN A 144 -2.03 -0.28 24.49
CA ASN A 144 -3.28 0.12 25.16
C ASN A 144 -3.73 1.53 24.78
N LYS A 145 -2.79 2.48 24.57
CA LYS A 145 -3.09 3.83 24.06
C LYS A 145 -3.59 3.79 22.62
N ILE A 146 -2.94 3.01 21.76
CA ILE A 146 -3.36 2.84 20.36
C ILE A 146 -4.76 2.22 20.27
N ASN A 147 -5.07 1.24 21.13
CA ASN A 147 -6.39 0.60 21.19
C ASN A 147 -7.52 1.54 21.63
N GLN A 148 -7.20 2.70 22.23
CA GLN A 148 -8.18 3.73 22.59
C GLN A 148 -8.49 4.68 21.43
N ILE A 149 -7.73 4.64 20.33
CA ILE A 149 -8.00 5.46 19.15
C ILE A 149 -9.36 5.06 18.59
N HIS A 150 -10.22 6.05 18.38
CA HIS A 150 -11.54 5.80 17.84
C HIS A 150 -11.42 5.35 16.38
N GLN A 151 -11.86 4.12 16.12
CA GLN A 151 -11.76 3.47 14.82
C GLN A 151 -12.67 4.17 13.81
N ARG A 152 -12.13 4.49 12.64
CA ARG A 152 -12.87 5.10 11.52
C ARG A 152 -12.37 4.59 10.19
N ARG A 153 -13.29 4.38 9.26
CA ARG A 153 -12.96 4.02 7.88
C ARG A 153 -12.54 5.26 7.09
N LEU A 154 -11.32 5.25 6.56
CA LEU A 154 -10.80 6.37 5.74
C LEU A 154 -11.41 6.40 4.33
N TYR A 155 -11.71 5.23 3.77
CA TYR A 155 -12.40 5.08 2.48
C TYR A 155 -13.80 4.54 2.74
N ALA A 156 -14.75 5.46 2.94
CA ALA A 156 -16.12 5.09 3.33
C ALA A 156 -16.91 4.46 2.18
N GLY A 157 -16.54 4.71 0.92
CA GLY A 157 -17.22 4.14 -0.25
C GLY A 157 -17.97 5.18 -1.09
N ASP A 158 -17.32 6.31 -1.41
CA ASP A 158 -17.89 7.44 -2.16
C ASP A 158 -18.44 7.08 -3.56
N PHE A 159 -18.22 5.85 -4.00
CA PHE A 159 -18.66 5.25 -5.26
C PHE A 159 -19.99 4.46 -5.12
N VAL A 160 -20.63 4.49 -3.96
CA VAL A 160 -21.95 3.88 -3.74
C VAL A 160 -23.04 4.80 -4.30
N TYR A 161 -23.87 4.27 -5.19
CA TYR A 161 -24.98 4.98 -5.82
C TYR A 161 -26.29 4.21 -5.63
N GLU A 162 -27.42 4.90 -5.51
CA GLU A 162 -28.74 4.27 -5.30
C GLU A 162 -29.11 3.26 -6.40
N VAL A 163 -28.67 3.53 -7.62
CA VAL A 163 -28.89 2.68 -8.80
C VAL A 163 -27.80 1.60 -8.99
N GLY A 164 -26.80 1.57 -8.10
CA GLY A 164 -25.69 0.63 -8.13
C GLY A 164 -26.00 -0.74 -7.51
N PRO A 165 -25.06 -1.70 -7.62
CA PRO A 165 -25.21 -3.03 -7.00
C PRO A 165 -25.20 -2.97 -5.47
N TYR A 166 -24.53 -1.97 -4.90
CA TYR A 166 -24.59 -1.64 -3.48
C TYR A 166 -25.37 -0.33 -3.33
N LYS A 167 -26.46 -0.35 -2.56
CA LYS A 167 -27.38 0.78 -2.42
C LYS A 167 -27.10 1.64 -1.19
N SER A 168 -26.19 1.21 -0.33
CA SER A 168 -25.77 1.94 0.86
C SER A 168 -24.37 1.49 1.29
N LEU A 169 -23.70 2.32 2.12
CA LEU A 169 -22.41 1.94 2.72
C LEU A 169 -22.54 0.67 3.56
N HIS A 170 -23.66 0.48 4.25
CA HIS A 170 -23.94 -0.73 5.01
C HIS A 170 -23.94 -1.99 4.13
N GLN A 171 -24.52 -1.92 2.93
CA GLN A 171 -24.49 -3.04 1.99
C GLN A 171 -23.10 -3.26 1.38
N LEU A 172 -22.34 -2.19 1.16
CA LEU A 172 -20.97 -2.31 0.64
C LEU A 172 -20.04 -3.01 1.64
N TRP A 173 -20.19 -2.71 2.93
CA TRP A 173 -19.31 -3.19 4.00
C TRP A 173 -19.88 -4.36 4.80
N ASP A 174 -20.97 -4.98 4.34
CA ASP A 174 -21.65 -6.08 5.04
C ASP A 174 -21.96 -5.76 6.52
N GLY A 175 -22.28 -4.50 6.80
CA GLY A 175 -22.56 -4.00 8.14
C GLY A 175 -21.37 -3.70 9.04
N ASP A 176 -20.13 -3.84 8.53
CA ASP A 176 -18.92 -3.38 9.23
C ASP A 176 -18.92 -1.83 9.28
N PRO A 177 -18.93 -1.23 10.49
CA PRO A 177 -19.06 0.21 10.67
C PRO A 177 -17.89 1.04 10.11
#